data_AF-A0AAN1KR32-F1
#
_entry.id   AF-A0AAN1KR32-F1
#
_cell.length_a   1.000
_cell.length_b   1.000
_cell.length_c   1.000
_cell.angle_alpha   90.00
_cell.angle_beta   90.00
_cell.angle_gamma   90.00
#
_symmetry.space_group_name_H-M   'P 1'
#
loop_
_entity.id
_entity.type
_entity.pdbx_description
1 polymer ?
#
loop_
_entity_poly.entity_id
_entity_poly.type
_entity_poly.pdbx_seq_one_letter_code
_entity_poly.pdbx_strand_id
1 'polypeptide(L)'
;MKTRNSLFALALSSLIVTGNTLASELWPDLPEGIKSGVSAQIGDKVYAGLGSSGSAFYLLDLANIDKGWQKQADFIGPARNGATATAVNDKIYIFGGAGKEQADATSPILFDTVYQFDTTNDTWSQVKSTSPVGLLGAASYSPNGSQIVFFGGYNKAYFDQYLYDINTTDKKAQPDKWQSIVDNYMGMAPRDYKWNDKVVSYDPKTNQWNTLIVSPYLPNCGSALVSNGNIATLVSGEIKPGLRTAEVKQFNFGAAQPWKSLHSLPAPQSSNVQEGVAGAFSGESNGVVLVAGGANFHGAKHAFEQGKLFAHNGFSKAFNPEIYVLKDNLWQQANNLPEGSAYGASFTTPKGMLIAGGEMADRSASKKVYLLSWNGKSVDIQD
;
A
#
# COMPACT_ATOMS: atom_id res chain seq x y z
N MET A 1 -12.12 -60.25 69.37
CA MET A 1 -11.19 -59.10 69.32
C MET A 1 -10.03 -59.47 68.38
N LYS A 2 -10.08 -58.97 67.14
CA LYS A 2 -8.99 -58.88 66.13
C LYS A 2 -9.63 -58.55 64.78
N THR A 3 -9.48 -57.31 64.33
CA THR A 3 -9.96 -56.77 63.05
C THR A 3 -8.96 -57.09 61.93
N ARG A 4 -9.46 -57.56 60.79
CA ARG A 4 -8.71 -57.78 59.53
C ARG A 4 -8.93 -56.59 58.60
N ASN A 5 -7.84 -56.08 58.03
CA ASN A 5 -7.85 -55.15 56.90
C ASN A 5 -8.12 -55.91 55.58
N SER A 6 -8.86 -55.29 54.67
CA SER A 6 -9.01 -55.74 53.27
C SER A 6 -8.91 -54.51 52.37
N LEU A 7 -7.89 -54.47 51.52
CA LEU A 7 -7.73 -53.47 50.46
C LEU A 7 -8.42 -53.99 49.19
N PHE A 8 -9.30 -53.17 48.61
CA PHE A 8 -9.83 -53.34 47.25
C PHE A 8 -9.16 -52.32 46.33
N ALA A 9 -8.55 -52.81 45.25
CA ALA A 9 -8.02 -51.98 44.16
C ALA A 9 -9.11 -51.78 43.11
N LEU A 10 -9.41 -50.53 42.76
CA LEU A 10 -10.29 -50.17 41.64
C LEU A 10 -9.45 -49.85 40.39
N ALA A 11 -9.80 -50.51 39.28
CA ALA A 11 -9.25 -50.24 37.96
C ALA A 11 -9.90 -48.98 37.35
N LEU A 12 -9.08 -48.06 36.85
CA LEU A 12 -9.51 -46.88 36.08
C LEU A 12 -9.47 -47.21 34.58
N SER A 13 -10.61 -47.13 33.92
CA SER A 13 -10.74 -47.15 32.46
C SER A 13 -10.55 -45.73 31.91
N SER A 14 -9.53 -45.51 31.09
CA SER A 14 -9.27 -44.25 30.38
C SER A 14 -10.12 -44.15 29.10
N LEU A 15 -11.03 -43.18 29.06
CA LEU A 15 -11.67 -42.73 27.82
C LEU A 15 -10.71 -41.77 27.09
N ILE A 16 -10.27 -42.13 25.89
CA ILE A 16 -9.55 -41.21 25.00
C ILE A 16 -10.59 -40.46 24.18
N VAL A 17 -10.78 -39.17 24.46
CA VAL A 17 -11.50 -38.25 23.58
C VAL A 17 -10.47 -37.67 22.62
N THR A 18 -10.47 -38.12 21.36
CA THR A 18 -9.73 -37.46 20.28
C THR A 18 -10.47 -36.18 19.90
N GLY A 19 -10.03 -35.05 20.47
CA GLY A 19 -10.39 -33.75 19.93
C GLY A 19 -9.61 -33.53 18.63
N ASN A 20 -10.28 -33.47 17.50
CA ASN A 20 -9.72 -32.84 16.30
C ASN A 20 -9.60 -31.34 16.58
N THR A 21 -8.46 -30.91 17.12
CA THR A 21 -8.04 -29.52 16.98
C THR A 21 -7.76 -29.30 15.50
N LEU A 22 -8.67 -28.65 14.80
CA LEU A 22 -8.35 -27.99 13.53
C LEU A 22 -7.20 -27.04 13.86
N ALA A 23 -5.99 -27.35 13.39
CA ALA A 23 -4.90 -26.39 13.40
C ALA A 23 -5.40 -25.18 12.61
N SER A 24 -5.50 -24.01 13.23
CA SER A 24 -5.70 -22.78 12.46
C SER A 24 -4.49 -22.68 11.53
N GLU A 25 -4.71 -22.74 10.21
CA GLU A 25 -3.69 -22.38 9.23
C GLU A 25 -3.33 -20.91 9.48
N LEU A 26 -2.27 -20.68 10.26
CA LEU A 26 -1.71 -19.34 10.48
C LEU A 26 -1.03 -18.90 9.19
N TRP A 27 -1.22 -17.65 8.77
CA TRP A 27 -0.46 -17.12 7.64
C TRP A 27 0.98 -16.86 8.08
N PRO A 28 1.99 -17.20 7.25
CA PRO A 28 3.37 -17.01 7.63
C PRO A 28 3.68 -15.51 7.70
N ASP A 29 4.07 -15.05 8.88
CA ASP A 29 4.58 -13.69 9.09
C ASP A 29 5.77 -13.39 8.15
N LEU A 30 5.92 -12.12 7.77
CA LEU A 30 7.08 -11.65 7.03
C LEU A 30 8.36 -11.86 7.85
N PRO A 31 9.52 -12.16 7.22
CA PRO A 31 10.78 -12.35 7.94
C PRO A 31 11.19 -11.09 8.72
N GLU A 32 10.87 -9.92 8.18
CA GLU A 32 11.06 -8.61 8.80
C GLU A 32 9.90 -7.66 8.50
N GLY A 33 9.85 -6.54 9.24
CA GLY A 33 8.77 -5.58 9.09
C GLY A 33 8.92 -4.75 7.82
N ILE A 34 7.89 -4.73 6.98
CA ILE A 34 7.90 -3.99 5.71
C ILE A 34 6.84 -2.90 5.73
N LYS A 35 7.26 -1.64 5.59
CA LYS A 35 6.39 -0.49 5.35
C LYS A 35 6.93 0.38 4.21
N SER A 36 6.04 1.06 3.50
CA SER A 36 6.38 1.90 2.34
C SER A 36 7.19 1.16 1.26
N GLY A 37 7.06 -0.17 1.22
CA GLY A 37 7.70 -1.03 0.23
C GLY A 37 6.90 -1.12 -1.07
N VAL A 38 7.13 -2.20 -1.81
CA VAL A 38 6.38 -2.55 -3.01
C VAL A 38 5.77 -3.94 -2.87
N SER A 39 4.74 -4.22 -3.66
CA SER A 39 4.17 -5.54 -3.80
C SER A 39 3.84 -5.85 -5.26
N ALA A 40 3.92 -7.12 -5.63
CA ALA A 40 3.53 -7.62 -6.96
C ALA A 40 3.04 -9.06 -6.86
N GLN A 41 2.20 -9.48 -7.82
CA GLN A 41 1.63 -10.83 -7.85
C GLN A 41 1.72 -11.40 -9.27
N ILE A 42 2.17 -12.66 -9.37
CA ILE A 42 2.18 -13.46 -10.60
C ILE A 42 1.50 -14.78 -10.27
N GLY A 43 0.23 -14.92 -10.67
CA GLY A 43 -0.59 -16.07 -10.29
C GLY A 43 -0.63 -16.27 -8.78
N ASP A 44 -0.21 -17.45 -8.32
CA ASP A 44 -0.15 -17.83 -6.91
C ASP A 44 1.14 -17.40 -6.20
N LYS A 45 2.01 -16.63 -6.86
CA LYS A 45 3.24 -16.10 -6.27
C LYS A 45 3.09 -14.62 -5.93
N VAL A 46 3.21 -14.29 -4.65
CA VAL A 46 3.13 -12.91 -4.17
C VAL A 46 4.51 -12.45 -3.67
N TYR A 47 4.84 -11.21 -3.99
CA TYR A 47 6.15 -10.62 -3.70
C TYR A 47 5.99 -9.35 -2.89
N ALA A 48 6.88 -9.16 -1.91
CA ALA A 48 6.95 -7.94 -1.09
C ALA A 48 8.41 -7.61 -0.73
N GLY A 49 8.73 -6.32 -0.63
CA GLY A 49 10.08 -5.88 -0.25
C GLY A 49 10.25 -4.38 -0.38
N LEU A 50 11.51 -3.93 -0.34
CA LEU A 50 11.90 -2.52 -0.29
C LEU A 50 11.29 -1.75 0.89
N GLY A 51 11.26 -0.42 0.81
CA GLY A 51 10.78 0.42 1.90
C GLY A 51 11.67 0.26 3.13
N SER A 52 11.09 -0.09 4.27
CA SER A 52 11.86 -0.35 5.50
C SER A 52 12.77 -1.58 5.43
N SER A 53 12.58 -2.51 4.50
CA SER A 53 13.47 -3.67 4.32
C SER A 53 14.70 -3.38 3.44
N GLY A 54 14.92 -2.11 3.05
CA GLY A 54 16.07 -1.69 2.27
C GLY A 54 16.07 -2.31 0.87
N SER A 55 17.00 -3.24 0.62
CA SER A 55 17.09 -3.98 -0.65
C SER A 55 16.43 -5.36 -0.61
N ALA A 56 15.95 -5.83 0.55
CA ALA A 56 15.41 -7.18 0.66
C ALA A 56 14.09 -7.32 -0.12
N PHE A 57 13.91 -8.50 -0.72
CA PHE A 57 12.75 -8.89 -1.50
C PHE A 57 12.36 -10.33 -1.16
N TYR A 58 11.07 -10.59 -1.00
CA TYR A 58 10.54 -11.85 -0.51
C TYR A 58 9.43 -12.37 -1.40
N LEU A 59 9.36 -13.68 -1.56
CA LEU A 59 8.33 -14.43 -2.27
C LEU A 59 7.56 -15.31 -1.28
N LEU A 60 6.23 -15.27 -1.33
CA LEU A 60 5.37 -16.32 -0.77
C LEU A 60 4.65 -17.04 -1.92
N ASP A 61 4.76 -18.37 -1.92
CA ASP A 61 4.03 -19.24 -2.83
C ASP A 61 2.71 -19.68 -2.18
N LEU A 62 1.59 -19.12 -2.64
CA LEU A 62 0.25 -19.39 -2.10
C LEU A 62 -0.19 -20.86 -2.32
N ALA A 63 0.45 -21.59 -3.24
CA ALA A 63 0.23 -23.02 -3.40
C ALA A 63 1.04 -23.87 -2.40
N ASN A 64 2.04 -23.28 -1.73
CA ASN A 64 2.95 -23.96 -0.80
C ASN A 64 3.22 -23.09 0.45
N ILE A 65 2.15 -22.64 1.12
CA ILE A 65 2.19 -21.68 2.24
C ILE A 65 3.14 -22.13 3.37
N ASP A 66 3.24 -23.44 3.63
CA ASP A 66 4.12 -24.01 4.66
C ASP A 66 5.61 -23.68 4.47
N LYS A 67 6.04 -23.30 3.26
CA LYS A 67 7.41 -22.84 3.01
C LYS A 67 7.69 -21.44 3.55
N GLY A 68 6.64 -20.69 3.89
CA GLY A 68 6.72 -19.31 4.33
C GLY A 68 7.28 -18.37 3.28
N TRP A 69 7.58 -17.15 3.71
CA TRP A 69 8.25 -16.15 2.88
C TRP A 69 9.70 -16.53 2.64
N GLN A 70 10.07 -16.67 1.37
CA GLN A 70 11.40 -17.02 0.91
C GLN A 70 12.13 -15.77 0.45
N LYS A 71 13.35 -15.56 0.95
CA LYS A 71 14.22 -14.47 0.47
C LYS A 71 14.55 -14.69 -1.01
N GLN A 72 14.50 -13.63 -1.80
CA GLN A 72 14.91 -13.58 -3.21
C GLN A 72 16.18 -12.73 -3.34
N ALA A 73 16.72 -12.60 -4.55
CA ALA A 73 17.86 -11.72 -4.79
C ALA A 73 17.57 -10.28 -4.34
N ASP A 74 18.55 -9.70 -3.64
CA ASP A 74 18.45 -8.34 -3.15
C ASP A 74 18.38 -7.34 -4.31
N PHE A 75 17.52 -6.35 -4.17
CA PHE A 75 17.37 -5.26 -5.13
C PHE A 75 18.69 -4.52 -5.33
N ILE A 76 19.11 -4.40 -6.60
CA ILE A 76 20.43 -3.85 -6.97
C ILE A 76 20.45 -2.31 -7.08
N GLY A 77 19.29 -1.65 -7.01
CA GLY A 77 19.21 -0.20 -7.04
C GLY A 77 19.29 0.43 -5.65
N PRO A 78 19.35 1.77 -5.57
CA PRO A 78 19.29 2.47 -4.29
C PRO A 78 17.99 2.16 -3.53
N ALA A 79 18.10 2.01 -2.20
CA ALA A 79 16.97 1.80 -1.31
C ALA A 79 15.94 2.92 -1.47
N ARG A 80 14.66 2.55 -1.55
CA ARG A 80 13.57 3.47 -1.90
C ARG A 80 12.28 3.16 -1.17
N ASN A 81 11.56 4.21 -0.81
CA ASN A 81 10.24 4.15 -0.18
C ASN A 81 9.18 4.70 -1.13
N GLY A 82 7.97 4.15 -1.08
CA GLY A 82 6.83 4.61 -1.86
C GLY A 82 6.99 4.45 -3.37
N ALA A 83 7.81 3.47 -3.80
CA ALA A 83 7.85 3.03 -5.18
C ALA A 83 6.57 2.26 -5.53
N THR A 84 6.37 2.01 -6.82
CA THR A 84 5.32 1.11 -7.30
C THR A 84 5.94 -0.07 -8.04
N ALA A 85 5.30 -1.23 -7.97
CA ALA A 85 5.71 -2.41 -8.72
C ALA A 85 4.55 -3.01 -9.50
N THR A 86 4.84 -3.58 -10.67
CA THR A 86 3.82 -4.28 -11.47
C THR A 86 4.44 -5.45 -12.19
N ALA A 87 3.76 -6.58 -12.14
CA ALA A 87 4.12 -7.76 -12.90
C ALA A 87 3.63 -7.69 -14.35
N VAL A 88 4.49 -8.08 -15.29
CA VAL A 88 4.18 -8.26 -16.71
C VAL A 88 4.86 -9.54 -17.15
N ASN A 89 4.07 -10.58 -17.45
CA ASN A 89 4.56 -11.95 -17.63
C ASN A 89 5.36 -12.40 -16.40
N ASP A 90 6.51 -13.07 -16.60
CA ASP A 90 7.37 -13.59 -15.53
C ASP A 90 8.35 -12.55 -14.96
N LYS A 91 8.06 -11.26 -15.14
CA LYS A 91 8.91 -10.15 -14.68
C LYS A 91 8.14 -9.16 -13.82
N ILE A 92 8.82 -8.63 -12.81
CA ILE A 92 8.32 -7.56 -11.95
C ILE A 92 9.12 -6.31 -12.23
N TYR A 93 8.45 -5.20 -12.51
CA TYR A 93 9.09 -3.91 -12.77
C TYR A 93 8.87 -2.97 -11.60
N ILE A 94 9.92 -2.28 -11.14
CA ILE A 94 9.86 -1.26 -10.10
C ILE A 94 10.09 0.12 -10.72
N PHE A 95 9.26 1.07 -10.31
CA PHE A 95 9.30 2.46 -10.74
C PHE A 95 9.21 3.42 -9.56
N GLY A 96 9.83 4.58 -9.69
CA GLY A 96 9.60 5.67 -8.75
C GLY A 96 10.18 5.41 -7.36
N GLY A 97 9.44 5.90 -6.37
CA GLY A 97 9.88 5.97 -4.99
C GLY A 97 10.92 7.05 -4.74
N ALA A 98 11.28 7.22 -3.48
CA ALA A 98 12.29 8.19 -3.06
C ALA A 98 13.27 7.59 -2.05
N GLY A 99 14.50 8.07 -2.11
CA GLY A 99 15.60 7.64 -1.26
C GLY A 99 16.87 8.39 -1.62
N LYS A 100 17.95 8.08 -0.91
CA LYS A 100 19.27 8.65 -1.26
C LYS A 100 19.87 7.83 -2.40
N GLU A 101 20.41 8.50 -3.41
CA GLU A 101 21.11 7.82 -4.51
C GLU A 101 22.37 7.09 -4.00
N GLN A 102 23.08 7.71 -3.06
CA GLN A 102 24.24 7.18 -2.37
C GLN A 102 24.07 7.41 -0.87
N ALA A 103 24.64 6.55 -0.01
CA ALA A 103 24.40 6.61 1.43
C ALA A 103 24.79 7.98 2.06
N ASP A 104 25.84 8.61 1.53
CA ASP A 104 26.39 9.89 1.94
C ASP A 104 25.75 11.10 1.24
N ALA A 105 24.81 10.90 0.31
CA ALA A 105 24.12 12.00 -0.36
C ALA A 105 23.42 12.91 0.65
N THR A 106 23.50 14.22 0.42
CA THR A 106 22.96 15.26 1.32
C THR A 106 21.45 15.14 1.51
N SER A 107 20.73 14.82 0.44
CA SER A 107 19.26 14.77 0.43
C SER A 107 18.77 13.54 -0.34
N PRO A 108 17.63 12.94 0.06
CA PRO A 108 16.92 12.02 -0.81
C PRO A 108 16.38 12.74 -2.06
N ILE A 109 16.15 11.95 -3.10
CA ILE A 109 15.52 12.34 -4.36
C ILE A 109 14.40 11.37 -4.72
N LEU A 110 13.48 11.81 -5.58
CA LEU A 110 12.55 10.94 -6.27
C LEU A 110 13.28 10.24 -7.42
N PHE A 111 13.27 8.91 -7.46
CA PHE A 111 13.91 8.14 -8.53
C PHE A 111 13.03 8.07 -9.79
N ASP A 112 13.65 8.23 -10.95
CA ASP A 112 13.02 8.06 -12.27
C ASP A 112 13.59 6.84 -13.04
N THR A 113 14.50 6.10 -12.40
CA THR A 113 15.07 4.84 -12.90
C THR A 113 14.04 3.71 -12.91
N VAL A 114 14.19 2.80 -13.87
CA VAL A 114 13.39 1.58 -13.98
C VAL A 114 14.25 0.35 -13.72
N TYR A 115 13.75 -0.57 -12.90
CA TYR A 115 14.38 -1.87 -12.65
C TYR A 115 13.41 -2.99 -12.97
N GLN A 116 13.93 -4.13 -13.40
CA GLN A 116 13.17 -5.36 -13.58
C GLN A 116 13.78 -6.50 -12.77
N PHE A 117 12.93 -7.36 -12.23
CA PHE A 117 13.27 -8.62 -11.62
C PHE A 117 12.76 -9.76 -12.50
N ASP A 118 13.67 -10.64 -12.88
CA ASP A 118 13.36 -11.89 -13.57
C ASP A 118 13.07 -12.97 -12.52
N THR A 119 11.80 -13.38 -12.44
CA THR A 119 11.35 -14.36 -11.44
C THR A 119 11.77 -15.80 -11.72
N THR A 120 12.22 -16.09 -12.94
CA THR A 120 12.73 -17.42 -13.31
C THR A 120 14.17 -17.59 -12.87
N ASN A 121 14.97 -16.54 -13.08
CA ASN A 121 16.40 -16.56 -12.80
C ASN A 121 16.77 -16.01 -11.42
N ASP A 122 15.81 -15.42 -10.69
CA ASP A 122 16.04 -14.72 -9.42
C ASP A 122 17.14 -13.64 -9.56
N THR A 123 16.99 -12.78 -10.56
CA THR A 123 17.98 -11.74 -10.88
C THR A 123 17.35 -10.40 -11.19
N TRP A 124 18.04 -9.34 -10.76
CA TRP A 124 17.68 -7.97 -11.09
C TRP A 124 18.49 -7.45 -12.27
N SER A 125 17.89 -6.55 -13.05
CA SER A 125 18.62 -5.68 -13.96
C SER A 125 18.00 -4.29 -14.03
N GLN A 126 18.84 -3.28 -14.25
CA GLN A 126 18.36 -1.93 -14.54
C GLN A 126 17.93 -1.86 -16.01
N VAL A 127 16.75 -1.33 -16.24
CA VAL A 127 16.25 -1.07 -17.60
C VAL A 127 16.79 0.31 -18.03
N LYS A 128 17.30 0.40 -19.25
CA LYS A 128 17.74 1.67 -19.85
C LYS A 128 16.53 2.51 -20.26
N SER A 129 15.85 3.05 -19.27
CA SER A 129 14.63 3.86 -19.38
C SER A 129 14.53 4.83 -18.22
N THR A 130 13.85 5.94 -18.45
CA THR A 130 13.59 6.98 -17.44
C THR A 130 12.12 7.32 -17.48
N SER A 131 11.44 7.29 -16.33
CA SER A 131 10.03 7.65 -16.27
C SER A 131 9.84 9.14 -16.59
N PRO A 132 8.90 9.51 -17.48
CA PRO A 132 8.70 10.91 -17.89
C PRO A 132 8.02 11.78 -16.82
N VAL A 133 7.55 11.15 -15.74
CA VAL A 133 6.86 11.77 -14.60
C VAL A 133 7.40 11.15 -13.31
N GLY A 134 7.24 11.85 -12.18
CA GLY A 134 7.58 11.27 -10.89
C GLY A 134 6.54 10.23 -10.46
N LEU A 135 6.99 9.09 -9.95
CA LEU A 135 6.15 7.94 -9.58
C LEU A 135 6.24 7.58 -8.08
N LEU A 136 6.58 8.56 -7.23
CA LEU A 136 6.47 8.40 -5.78
C LEU A 136 5.00 8.40 -5.35
N GLY A 137 4.55 7.32 -4.71
CA GLY A 137 3.17 7.13 -4.29
C GLY A 137 2.18 6.96 -5.45
N ALA A 138 2.67 6.74 -6.68
CA ALA A 138 1.82 6.42 -7.80
C ALA A 138 1.20 5.02 -7.64
N ALA A 139 0.03 4.83 -8.23
CA ALA A 139 -0.58 3.51 -8.35
C ALA A 139 -0.28 2.96 -9.75
N SER A 140 0.05 1.66 -9.87
CA SER A 140 0.24 1.03 -11.18
C SER A 140 -0.33 -0.39 -11.27
N TYR A 141 -0.75 -0.77 -12.46
CA TYR A 141 -1.24 -2.12 -12.79
C TYR A 141 -1.00 -2.45 -14.26
N SER A 142 -1.15 -3.73 -14.63
CA SER A 142 -1.16 -4.16 -16.02
C SER A 142 -2.58 -4.53 -16.46
N PRO A 143 -3.23 -3.77 -17.36
CA PRO A 143 -4.60 -4.05 -17.78
C PRO A 143 -4.72 -5.30 -18.69
N ASN A 144 -3.63 -5.65 -19.38
CA ASN A 144 -3.65 -6.63 -20.47
C ASN A 144 -2.45 -7.60 -20.44
N GLY A 145 -1.65 -7.60 -19.36
CA GLY A 145 -0.44 -8.41 -19.25
C GLY A 145 0.68 -8.01 -20.21
N SER A 146 0.58 -6.87 -20.91
CA SER A 146 1.57 -6.43 -21.90
C SER A 146 2.19 -5.07 -21.58
N GLN A 147 1.45 -4.16 -20.98
CA GLN A 147 1.93 -2.83 -20.60
C GLN A 147 1.57 -2.51 -19.16
N ILE A 148 2.20 -1.49 -18.60
CA ILE A 148 1.97 -1.01 -17.24
C ILE A 148 1.36 0.39 -17.33
N VAL A 149 0.27 0.63 -16.63
CA VAL A 149 -0.43 1.92 -16.57
C VAL A 149 -0.25 2.52 -15.19
N PHE A 150 -0.01 3.83 -15.13
CA PHE A 150 0.29 4.57 -13.90
C PHE A 150 -0.69 5.71 -13.67
N PHE A 151 -0.98 5.96 -12.40
CA PHE A 151 -1.83 7.06 -11.94
C PHE A 151 -1.17 7.82 -10.80
N GLY A 152 -1.24 9.15 -10.85
CA GLY A 152 -0.67 10.00 -9.81
C GLY A 152 0.85 9.97 -9.79
N GLY A 153 1.41 10.46 -8.68
CA GLY A 153 2.84 10.58 -8.47
C GLY A 153 3.30 12.02 -8.23
N TYR A 154 4.23 12.19 -7.29
CA TYR A 154 4.78 13.51 -6.95
C TYR A 154 5.53 14.15 -8.11
N ASN A 155 5.57 15.48 -8.12
CA ASN A 155 6.46 16.21 -9.01
C ASN A 155 7.91 16.12 -8.53
N LYS A 156 8.79 15.47 -9.32
CA LYS A 156 10.20 15.26 -8.97
C LYS A 156 10.93 16.56 -8.64
N ALA A 157 10.85 17.57 -9.51
CA ALA A 157 11.59 18.81 -9.32
C ALA A 157 11.18 19.54 -8.02
N TYR A 158 9.88 19.62 -7.73
CA TYR A 158 9.40 20.29 -6.52
C TYR A 158 9.70 19.49 -5.26
N PHE A 159 9.60 18.16 -5.33
CA PHE A 159 9.90 17.29 -4.21
C PHE A 159 11.39 17.29 -3.87
N ASP A 160 12.26 17.14 -4.87
CA ASP A 160 13.71 17.11 -4.69
C ASP A 160 14.23 18.46 -4.16
N GLN A 161 13.74 19.57 -4.71
CA GLN A 161 14.13 20.91 -4.26
C GLN A 161 13.71 21.13 -2.80
N TYR A 162 12.47 20.79 -2.45
CA TYR A 162 11.99 20.90 -1.07
C TYR A 162 12.84 20.07 -0.10
N LEU A 163 13.12 18.81 -0.43
CA LEU A 163 13.95 17.96 0.41
C LEU A 163 15.37 18.50 0.53
N TYR A 164 15.96 18.96 -0.56
CA TYR A 164 17.30 19.55 -0.54
C TYR A 164 17.34 20.77 0.40
N ASP A 165 16.38 21.68 0.29
CA ASP A 165 16.33 22.91 1.06
C ASP A 165 16.17 22.65 2.56
N ILE A 166 15.30 21.71 2.97
CA ILE A 166 15.13 21.36 4.40
C ILE A 166 16.31 20.57 4.97
N ASN A 167 17.03 19.80 4.15
CA ASN A 167 18.20 19.01 4.60
C ASN A 167 19.48 19.86 4.66
N THR A 168 19.58 20.92 3.86
CA THR A 168 20.75 21.83 3.85
C THR A 168 20.57 23.07 4.70
N THR A 169 19.34 23.38 5.12
CA THR A 169 19.06 24.45 6.08
C THR A 169 19.09 23.90 7.51
N ASP A 170 20.10 24.30 8.29
CA ASP A 170 20.16 23.94 9.71
C ASP A 170 18.98 24.58 10.48
N LYS A 171 18.06 23.73 10.93
CA LYS A 171 16.86 24.15 11.67
C LYS A 171 17.18 24.83 13.01
N LYS A 172 18.27 24.47 13.69
CA LYS A 172 18.65 25.08 14.97
C LYS A 172 19.31 26.43 14.77
N ALA A 173 20.17 26.55 13.75
CA ALA A 173 20.87 27.79 13.45
C ALA A 173 19.98 28.81 12.70
N GLN A 174 19.06 28.34 11.86
CA GLN A 174 18.20 29.16 10.99
C GLN A 174 16.72 28.72 11.08
N PRO A 175 16.08 28.78 12.28
CA PRO A 175 14.73 28.26 12.48
C PRO A 175 13.67 28.94 11.60
N ASP A 176 13.73 30.25 11.44
CA ASP A 176 12.74 30.99 10.65
C ASP A 176 12.85 30.69 9.15
N LYS A 177 14.07 30.55 8.64
CA LYS A 177 14.31 30.16 7.24
C LYS A 177 13.81 28.73 7.00
N TRP A 178 14.13 27.81 7.90
CA TRP A 178 13.67 26.42 7.81
C TRP A 178 12.14 26.35 7.83
N GLN A 179 11.50 27.09 8.74
CA GLN A 179 10.05 27.14 8.85
C GLN A 179 9.42 27.76 7.61
N SER A 180 10.01 28.82 7.04
CA SER A 180 9.53 29.43 5.79
C SER A 180 9.57 28.44 4.62
N ILE A 181 10.62 27.62 4.49
CA ILE A 181 10.69 26.57 3.46
C ILE A 181 9.52 25.59 3.62
N VAL A 182 9.25 25.13 4.85
CA VAL A 182 8.15 24.22 5.15
C VAL A 182 6.80 24.86 4.88
N ASP A 183 6.56 26.07 5.38
CA ASP A 183 5.29 26.78 5.22
C ASP A 183 4.98 27.06 3.74
N ASN A 184 5.99 27.47 2.97
CA ASN A 184 5.84 27.71 1.54
C ASN A 184 5.48 26.42 0.79
N TYR A 185 6.16 25.30 1.08
CA TYR A 185 5.88 24.03 0.40
C TYR A 185 4.56 23.41 0.84
N MET A 186 4.28 23.39 2.16
CA MET A 186 3.05 22.79 2.72
C MET A 186 1.83 23.69 2.53
N GLY A 187 2.03 24.98 2.30
CA GLY A 187 0.99 25.99 2.09
C GLY A 187 0.52 26.15 0.64
N MET A 188 0.98 25.34 -0.31
CA MET A 188 0.49 25.39 -1.70
C MET A 188 -0.92 24.81 -1.85
N ALA A 189 -1.71 25.29 -2.82
CA ALA A 189 -2.97 24.65 -3.18
C ALA A 189 -2.70 23.31 -3.90
N PRO A 190 -3.65 22.34 -3.91
CA PRO A 190 -3.42 21.01 -4.50
C PRO A 190 -2.84 21.02 -5.92
N ARG A 191 -3.35 21.88 -6.81
CA ARG A 191 -2.86 21.95 -8.21
C ARG A 191 -1.47 22.57 -8.34
N ASP A 192 -1.05 23.38 -7.38
CA ASP A 192 0.24 24.06 -7.42
C ASP A 192 1.42 23.10 -7.17
N TYR A 193 1.16 21.94 -6.56
CA TYR A 193 2.18 20.89 -6.43
C TYR A 193 2.58 20.25 -7.77
N LYS A 194 1.80 20.44 -8.83
CA LYS A 194 2.04 19.87 -10.18
C LYS A 194 2.31 18.37 -10.17
N TRP A 195 1.63 17.66 -9.27
CA TRP A 195 1.63 16.19 -9.25
C TRP A 195 1.10 15.66 -10.59
N ASN A 196 1.50 14.43 -10.94
CA ASN A 196 1.20 13.85 -12.23
C ASN A 196 -0.31 13.60 -12.38
N ASP A 197 -0.95 14.43 -13.20
CA ASP A 197 -2.36 14.31 -13.61
C ASP A 197 -2.53 13.48 -14.90
N LYS A 198 -1.44 13.01 -15.50
CA LYS A 198 -1.50 12.15 -16.69
C LYS A 198 -1.64 10.70 -16.30
N VAL A 199 -2.44 9.97 -17.07
CA VAL A 199 -2.33 8.51 -17.16
C VAL A 199 -1.22 8.22 -18.16
N VAL A 200 -0.12 7.68 -17.66
CA VAL A 200 1.00 7.26 -18.50
C VAL A 200 1.05 5.73 -18.56
N SER A 201 1.57 5.21 -19.67
CA SER A 201 1.84 3.78 -19.84
C SER A 201 3.29 3.54 -20.19
N TYR A 202 3.79 2.39 -19.80
CA TYR A 202 5.09 1.85 -20.18
C TYR A 202 4.90 0.49 -20.83
N ASP A 203 5.46 0.31 -22.02
CA ASP A 203 5.51 -0.97 -22.72
C ASP A 203 6.91 -1.60 -22.53
N PRO A 204 7.03 -2.66 -21.71
CA PRO A 204 8.31 -3.32 -21.48
C PRO A 204 8.88 -4.04 -22.70
N LYS A 205 8.07 -4.38 -23.70
CA LYS A 205 8.53 -5.05 -24.93
C LYS A 205 9.28 -4.06 -25.84
N THR A 206 8.77 -2.84 -25.95
CA THR A 206 9.35 -1.80 -26.82
C THR A 206 10.22 -0.80 -26.06
N ASN A 207 10.20 -0.84 -24.72
CA ASN A 207 10.84 0.12 -23.82
C ASN A 207 10.38 1.57 -24.12
N GLN A 208 9.09 1.75 -24.37
CA GLN A 208 8.50 3.06 -24.71
C GLN A 208 7.49 3.51 -23.65
N TRP A 209 7.46 4.82 -23.44
CA TRP A 209 6.47 5.48 -22.60
C TRP A 209 5.46 6.23 -23.46
N ASN A 210 4.17 6.17 -23.08
CA ASN A 210 3.12 6.91 -23.76
C ASN A 210 2.24 7.63 -22.75
N THR A 211 1.83 8.86 -23.06
CA THR A 211 0.73 9.51 -22.35
C THR A 211 -0.58 9.04 -22.97
N LEU A 212 -1.44 8.40 -22.18
CA LEU A 212 -2.74 7.90 -22.64
C LEU A 212 -3.80 8.99 -22.63
N ILE A 213 -3.92 9.70 -21.51
CA ILE A 213 -4.89 10.78 -21.30
C ILE A 213 -4.50 11.65 -20.10
N VAL A 214 -5.04 12.86 -20.01
CA VAL A 214 -5.00 13.69 -18.80
C VAL A 214 -6.23 13.39 -17.95
N SER A 215 -6.04 13.10 -16.67
CA SER A 215 -7.12 12.91 -15.69
C SER A 215 -7.88 14.22 -15.50
N PRO A 216 -9.23 14.21 -15.50
CA PRO A 216 -10.02 15.39 -15.15
C PRO A 216 -10.04 15.67 -13.63
N TYR A 217 -9.65 14.68 -12.82
CA TYR A 217 -9.60 14.76 -11.36
C TYR A 217 -8.27 15.30 -10.84
N LEU A 218 -8.24 15.73 -9.58
CA LEU A 218 -6.97 15.99 -8.90
C LEU A 218 -6.10 14.71 -8.93
N PRO A 219 -4.79 14.85 -9.22
CA PRO A 219 -3.85 13.76 -9.06
C PRO A 219 -3.79 13.37 -7.59
N ASN A 220 -3.71 12.07 -7.32
CA ASN A 220 -3.66 11.54 -5.98
C ASN A 220 -2.60 10.46 -5.83
N CYS A 221 -1.93 10.46 -4.67
CA CYS A 221 -0.84 9.54 -4.33
C CYS A 221 -1.23 8.64 -3.14
N GLY A 222 -0.79 7.40 -3.15
CA GLY A 222 -1.13 6.41 -2.12
C GLY A 222 -2.60 5.97 -2.18
N SER A 223 -3.20 5.98 -3.36
CA SER A 223 -4.55 5.44 -3.57
C SER A 223 -4.56 3.94 -3.31
N ALA A 224 -5.61 3.43 -2.68
CA ALA A 224 -5.92 2.01 -2.75
C ALA A 224 -6.33 1.68 -4.20
N LEU A 225 -5.68 0.70 -4.82
CA LEU A 225 -5.92 0.28 -6.20
C LEU A 225 -6.52 -1.12 -6.22
N VAL A 226 -7.64 -1.27 -6.91
CA VAL A 226 -8.20 -2.58 -7.27
C VAL A 226 -8.43 -2.62 -8.77
N SER A 227 -7.93 -3.67 -9.42
CA SER A 227 -8.04 -3.81 -10.88
C SER A 227 -8.72 -5.13 -11.27
N ASN A 228 -9.60 -5.06 -12.26
CA ASN A 228 -10.22 -6.22 -12.90
C ASN A 228 -10.17 -6.03 -14.42
N GLY A 229 -9.27 -6.77 -15.07
CA GLY A 229 -8.95 -6.60 -16.48
C GLY A 229 -8.58 -5.15 -16.81
N ASN A 230 -9.33 -4.53 -17.71
CA ASN A 230 -9.09 -3.15 -18.14
C ASN A 230 -9.47 -2.09 -17.10
N ILE A 231 -10.27 -2.43 -16.09
CA ILE A 231 -10.80 -1.47 -15.12
C ILE A 231 -9.87 -1.36 -13.92
N ALA A 232 -9.41 -0.15 -13.63
CA ALA A 232 -8.76 0.20 -12.37
C ALA A 232 -9.70 1.09 -11.54
N THR A 233 -9.95 0.71 -10.29
CA THR A 233 -10.65 1.51 -9.29
C THR A 233 -9.62 2.09 -8.34
N LEU A 234 -9.53 3.42 -8.31
CA LEU A 234 -8.67 4.19 -7.41
C LEU A 234 -9.54 4.74 -6.27
N VAL A 235 -9.24 4.31 -5.06
CA VAL A 235 -9.93 4.72 -3.84
C VAL A 235 -9.03 5.66 -3.05
N SER A 236 -9.55 6.87 -2.78
CA SER A 236 -8.94 7.82 -1.86
C SER A 236 -7.53 8.28 -2.27
N GLY A 237 -6.59 8.47 -1.33
CA GLY A 237 -5.24 8.96 -1.57
C GLY A 237 -5.03 10.42 -1.17
N GLU A 238 -3.76 10.81 -1.01
CA GLU A 238 -3.34 12.20 -0.83
C GLU A 238 -3.58 12.98 -2.11
N ILE A 239 -4.11 14.20 -2.02
CA ILE A 239 -4.23 15.16 -3.15
C ILE A 239 -3.22 16.32 -3.04
N LYS A 240 -2.59 16.42 -1.86
CA LYS A 240 -1.41 17.22 -1.56
C LYS A 240 -0.78 16.67 -0.27
N PRO A 241 0.45 17.07 0.11
CA PRO A 241 1.06 16.65 1.37
C PRO A 241 0.13 16.88 2.58
N GLY A 242 -0.25 15.77 3.22
CA GLY A 242 -1.08 15.76 4.43
C GLY A 242 -2.57 16.07 4.25
N LEU A 243 -3.08 16.18 3.02
CA LEU A 243 -4.52 16.26 2.75
C LEU A 243 -4.95 15.13 1.82
N ARG A 244 -5.96 14.37 2.22
CA ARG A 244 -6.51 13.24 1.46
C ARG A 244 -7.88 13.59 0.88
N THR A 245 -8.34 12.75 -0.03
CA THR A 245 -9.68 12.82 -0.62
C THR A 245 -10.48 11.56 -0.29
N ALA A 246 -11.79 11.68 -0.12
CA ALA A 246 -12.69 10.53 -0.03
C ALA A 246 -13.09 10.00 -1.43
N GLU A 247 -12.69 10.70 -2.50
CA GLU A 247 -13.11 10.39 -3.86
C GLU A 247 -12.72 8.98 -4.29
N VAL A 248 -13.60 8.36 -5.06
CA VAL A 248 -13.38 7.08 -5.71
C VAL A 248 -13.64 7.25 -7.19
N LYS A 249 -12.71 6.77 -8.02
CA LYS A 249 -12.78 6.90 -9.48
C LYS A 249 -12.36 5.61 -10.16
N GLN A 250 -12.97 5.34 -11.30
CA GLN A 250 -12.63 4.23 -12.18
C GLN A 250 -12.00 4.73 -13.47
N PHE A 251 -10.98 4.02 -13.92
CA PHE A 251 -10.35 4.15 -15.23
C PHE A 251 -10.56 2.86 -16.02
N ASN A 252 -11.17 2.95 -17.20
CA ASN A 252 -11.35 1.83 -18.13
C ASN A 252 -10.35 1.95 -19.27
N PHE A 253 -9.28 1.15 -19.22
CA PHE A 253 -8.23 1.14 -20.22
C PHE A 253 -8.77 0.81 -21.62
N GLY A 254 -8.45 1.65 -22.60
CA GLY A 254 -8.88 1.50 -24.00
C GLY A 254 -10.26 2.08 -24.34
N ALA A 255 -11.03 2.55 -23.33
CA ALA A 255 -12.31 3.21 -23.60
C ALA A 255 -12.12 4.66 -24.06
N ALA A 256 -12.99 5.13 -24.97
CA ALA A 256 -12.97 6.52 -25.45
C ALA A 256 -13.26 7.55 -24.36
N GLN A 257 -14.11 7.18 -23.38
CA GLN A 257 -14.39 7.94 -22.17
C GLN A 257 -14.01 7.06 -20.97
N PRO A 258 -12.71 7.03 -20.60
CA PRO A 258 -12.20 6.02 -19.69
C PRO A 258 -12.52 6.31 -18.22
N TRP A 259 -12.86 7.56 -17.88
CA TRP A 259 -13.04 7.98 -16.50
C TRP A 259 -14.50 7.94 -16.06
N LYS A 260 -14.73 7.38 -14.87
CA LYS A 260 -16.03 7.38 -14.20
C LYS A 260 -15.85 7.70 -12.71
N SER A 261 -16.60 8.68 -12.21
CA SER A 261 -16.68 8.93 -10.77
C SER A 261 -17.61 7.92 -10.11
N LEU A 262 -17.25 7.45 -8.91
CA LEU A 262 -18.08 6.58 -8.09
C LEU A 262 -18.48 7.30 -6.79
N HIS A 263 -19.33 6.65 -5.99
CA HIS A 263 -19.60 7.10 -4.63
C HIS A 263 -18.31 7.14 -3.82
N SER A 264 -18.11 8.24 -3.11
CA SER A 264 -16.96 8.45 -2.24
C SER A 264 -16.95 7.44 -1.10
N LEU A 265 -15.76 7.17 -0.56
CA LEU A 265 -15.60 6.41 0.66
C LEU A 265 -16.43 7.07 1.78
N PRO A 266 -17.27 6.34 2.52
CA PRO A 266 -18.14 6.92 3.54
C PRO A 266 -17.34 7.27 4.79
N ALA A 267 -17.85 8.17 5.62
CA ALA A 267 -17.26 8.42 6.94
C ALA A 267 -17.29 7.14 7.80
N PRO A 268 -16.26 6.90 8.63
CA PRO A 268 -16.31 5.79 9.57
C PRO A 268 -17.42 6.02 10.61
N GLN A 269 -18.05 4.99 11.13
CA GLN A 269 -19.11 5.06 12.14
C GLN A 269 -18.71 5.82 13.42
N SER A 270 -17.41 5.91 13.69
CA SER A 270 -16.81 6.66 14.80
C SER A 270 -16.75 8.18 14.56
N SER A 271 -17.03 8.67 13.36
CA SER A 271 -16.90 10.07 12.96
C SER A 271 -17.94 10.49 11.93
N ASN A 272 -18.23 11.79 11.84
CA ASN A 272 -19.09 12.33 10.78
C ASN A 272 -18.30 12.81 9.56
N VAL A 273 -16.97 12.67 9.57
CA VAL A 273 -16.07 13.18 8.53
C VAL A 273 -15.25 12.03 7.97
N GLN A 274 -15.28 11.86 6.64
CA GLN A 274 -14.27 11.08 5.92
C GLN A 274 -13.12 11.99 5.51
N GLU A 275 -11.98 11.86 6.19
CA GLU A 275 -10.74 12.55 5.83
C GLU A 275 -10.15 12.06 4.49
N GLY A 276 -10.58 10.88 4.05
CA GLY A 276 -9.82 10.05 3.12
C GLY A 276 -8.70 9.29 3.84
N VAL A 277 -8.07 8.37 3.14
CA VAL A 277 -6.95 7.55 3.58
C VAL A 277 -5.89 7.52 2.48
N ALA A 278 -4.63 7.33 2.87
CA ALA A 278 -3.56 6.99 1.93
C ALA A 278 -2.80 5.79 2.44
N GLY A 279 -2.34 4.94 1.51
CA GLY A 279 -1.70 3.67 1.84
C GLY A 279 -2.65 2.68 2.48
N ALA A 280 -3.94 2.72 2.15
CA ALA A 280 -4.86 1.66 2.55
C ALA A 280 -4.55 0.37 1.79
N PHE A 281 -4.83 -0.76 2.40
CA PHE A 281 -4.80 -2.06 1.74
C PHE A 281 -6.05 -2.21 0.87
N SER A 282 -5.92 -2.87 -0.28
CA SER A 282 -7.07 -3.12 -1.14
C SER A 282 -6.95 -4.40 -1.96
N GLY A 283 -8.10 -4.99 -2.27
CA GLY A 283 -8.23 -6.25 -2.99
C GLY A 283 -9.68 -6.69 -3.10
N GLU A 284 -9.91 -7.87 -3.64
CA GLU A 284 -11.24 -8.45 -3.79
C GLU A 284 -11.44 -9.66 -2.87
N SER A 285 -12.69 -9.90 -2.47
CA SER A 285 -13.09 -11.11 -1.77
C SER A 285 -14.56 -11.40 -2.09
N ASN A 286 -14.90 -12.62 -2.52
CA ASN A 286 -16.29 -13.05 -2.74
C ASN A 286 -17.17 -12.05 -3.52
N GLY A 287 -16.60 -11.47 -4.59
CA GLY A 287 -17.30 -10.55 -5.49
C GLY A 287 -17.46 -9.12 -4.96
N VAL A 288 -16.81 -8.77 -3.85
CA VAL A 288 -16.78 -7.39 -3.32
C VAL A 288 -15.35 -6.86 -3.31
N VAL A 289 -15.23 -5.53 -3.37
CA VAL A 289 -13.97 -4.83 -3.15
C VAL A 289 -13.81 -4.51 -1.67
N LEU A 290 -12.65 -4.80 -1.11
CA LEU A 290 -12.25 -4.45 0.24
C LEU A 290 -11.24 -3.31 0.22
N VAL A 291 -11.41 -2.35 1.14
CA VAL A 291 -10.41 -1.32 1.45
C VAL A 291 -10.23 -1.29 2.95
N ALA A 292 -9.03 -1.61 3.43
CA ALA A 292 -8.74 -1.75 4.86
C ALA A 292 -7.65 -0.77 5.30
N GLY A 293 -7.92 -0.11 6.43
CA GLY A 293 -7.00 0.80 7.10
C GLY A 293 -6.58 2.01 6.26
N GLY A 294 -5.28 2.30 6.27
CA GLY A 294 -4.71 3.51 5.69
C GLY A 294 -4.53 4.63 6.72
N ALA A 295 -3.74 5.64 6.38
CA ALA A 295 -3.40 6.72 7.28
C ALA A 295 -3.98 8.06 6.83
N ASN A 296 -4.24 8.98 7.77
CA ASN A 296 -4.71 10.34 7.52
C ASN A 296 -4.37 11.31 8.67
N PHE A 297 -4.98 12.50 8.66
CA PHE A 297 -4.82 13.52 9.69
C PHE A 297 -6.21 14.04 10.06
N HIS A 298 -6.77 13.59 11.18
CA HIS A 298 -8.11 13.99 11.62
C HIS A 298 -8.16 15.51 11.88
N GLY A 299 -9.07 16.21 11.20
CA GLY A 299 -9.20 17.66 11.20
C GLY A 299 -8.58 18.37 9.99
N ALA A 300 -7.76 17.69 9.19
CA ALA A 300 -7.08 18.31 8.06
C ALA A 300 -8.04 18.73 6.96
N LYS A 301 -9.05 17.90 6.63
CA LYS A 301 -10.10 18.25 5.66
C LYS A 301 -10.84 19.52 6.08
N HIS A 302 -11.30 19.57 7.33
CA HIS A 302 -12.00 20.75 7.84
C HIS A 302 -11.11 21.99 7.84
N ALA A 303 -9.85 21.88 8.27
CA ALA A 303 -8.90 22.99 8.23
C ALA A 303 -8.70 23.54 6.80
N PHE A 304 -8.58 22.65 5.81
CA PHE A 304 -8.48 23.03 4.41
C PHE A 304 -9.73 23.74 3.89
N GLU A 305 -10.92 23.23 4.24
CA GLU A 305 -12.21 23.85 3.89
C GLU A 305 -12.39 25.24 4.52
N GLN A 306 -11.72 25.52 5.65
CA GLN A 306 -11.63 26.85 6.27
C GLN A 306 -10.50 27.72 5.68
N GLY A 307 -9.88 27.30 4.58
CA GLY A 307 -8.84 28.05 3.87
C GLY A 307 -7.41 27.86 4.38
N LYS A 308 -7.16 26.96 5.35
CA LYS A 308 -5.80 26.66 5.81
C LYS A 308 -5.11 25.71 4.82
N LEU A 309 -4.27 26.25 3.94
CA LEU A 309 -3.60 25.44 2.93
C LEU A 309 -2.61 24.44 3.54
N PHE A 310 -1.86 24.79 4.58
CA PHE A 310 -1.11 23.80 5.39
C PHE A 310 -2.08 23.02 6.29
N ALA A 311 -2.91 22.19 5.65
CA ALA A 311 -4.12 21.59 6.20
C ALA A 311 -3.87 20.70 7.43
N HIS A 312 -2.74 20.00 7.47
CA HIS A 312 -2.42 19.05 8.53
C HIS A 312 -1.57 19.65 9.66
N ASN A 313 -1.29 20.96 9.63
CA ASN A 313 -0.46 21.58 10.65
C ASN A 313 -1.12 21.48 12.04
N GLY A 314 -0.38 20.94 13.01
CA GLY A 314 -0.87 20.69 14.37
C GLY A 314 -1.65 19.38 14.55
N PHE A 315 -1.87 18.60 13.49
CA PHE A 315 -2.51 17.28 13.58
C PHE A 315 -1.48 16.16 13.52
N SER A 316 -1.67 15.12 14.35
CA SER A 316 -0.85 13.91 14.30
C SER A 316 -1.40 12.95 13.24
N LYS A 317 -0.51 12.26 12.52
CA LYS A 317 -0.96 11.22 11.57
C LYS A 317 -1.62 10.08 12.33
N ALA A 318 -2.86 9.76 11.97
CA ALA A 318 -3.64 8.64 12.49
C ALA A 318 -3.56 7.43 11.54
N PHE A 319 -3.57 6.23 12.10
CA PHE A 319 -3.65 4.96 11.39
C PHE A 319 -5.01 4.34 11.68
N ASN A 320 -5.76 4.11 10.63
CA ASN A 320 -7.17 3.78 10.71
C ASN A 320 -7.32 2.26 10.68
N PRO A 321 -8.19 1.66 11.51
CA PRO A 321 -8.43 0.22 11.47
C PRO A 321 -9.67 -0.15 10.62
N GLU A 322 -10.45 0.81 10.13
CA GLU A 322 -11.71 0.51 9.47
C GLU A 322 -11.54 -0.30 8.19
N ILE A 323 -12.46 -1.24 7.96
CA ILE A 323 -12.59 -1.98 6.72
C ILE A 323 -13.88 -1.55 6.02
N TYR A 324 -13.75 -1.17 4.76
CA TYR A 324 -14.86 -0.80 3.89
C TYR A 324 -15.07 -1.86 2.82
N VAL A 325 -16.33 -2.12 2.53
CA VAL A 325 -16.78 -3.05 1.51
C VAL A 325 -17.53 -2.26 0.45
N LEU A 326 -17.13 -2.39 -0.81
CA LEU A 326 -17.88 -1.89 -1.95
C LEU A 326 -18.58 -3.07 -2.62
N LYS A 327 -19.92 -3.06 -2.56
CA LYS A 327 -20.80 -4.05 -3.17
C LYS A 327 -21.87 -3.33 -3.97
N ASP A 328 -22.10 -3.73 -5.22
CA ASP A 328 -23.12 -3.12 -6.09
C ASP A 328 -23.01 -1.58 -6.20
N ASN A 329 -21.77 -1.06 -6.24
CA ASN A 329 -21.42 0.36 -6.21
C ASN A 329 -21.79 1.13 -4.92
N LEU A 330 -22.21 0.43 -3.87
CA LEU A 330 -22.53 1.01 -2.57
C LEU A 330 -21.45 0.64 -1.55
N TRP A 331 -20.96 1.65 -0.85
CA TRP A 331 -20.02 1.47 0.24
C TRP A 331 -20.76 1.19 1.55
N GLN A 332 -20.18 0.28 2.33
CA GLN A 332 -20.50 0.10 3.75
C GLN A 332 -19.21 -0.09 4.54
N GLN A 333 -19.20 0.39 5.78
CA GLN A 333 -18.17 -0.03 6.73
C GLN A 333 -18.55 -1.40 7.30
N ALA A 334 -17.57 -2.31 7.36
CA ALA A 334 -17.67 -3.61 8.02
C ALA A 334 -17.11 -3.51 9.46
N ASN A 335 -16.46 -4.56 9.93
CA ASN A 335 -15.64 -4.55 11.15
C ASN A 335 -14.27 -3.91 10.90
N ASN A 336 -13.45 -3.87 11.95
CA ASN A 336 -12.12 -3.26 11.93
C ASN A 336 -11.02 -4.32 11.88
N LEU A 337 -9.86 -3.93 11.36
CA LEU A 337 -8.58 -4.60 11.60
C LEU A 337 -8.29 -4.67 13.11
N PRO A 338 -7.48 -5.64 13.58
CA PRO A 338 -7.07 -5.72 14.98
C PRO A 338 -6.36 -4.46 15.48
N GLU A 339 -5.57 -3.82 14.60
CA GLU A 339 -4.89 -2.56 14.85
C GLU A 339 -4.87 -1.72 13.56
N GLY A 340 -4.87 -0.39 13.70
CA GLY A 340 -4.75 0.52 12.56
C GLY A 340 -3.39 0.41 11.88
N SER A 341 -3.39 0.25 10.56
CA SER A 341 -2.18 0.05 9.76
C SER A 341 -2.32 0.68 8.37
N ALA A 342 -1.20 1.05 7.76
CA ALA A 342 -1.13 1.61 6.41
C ALA A 342 0.20 1.29 5.72
N TYR A 343 0.29 1.50 4.41
CA TYR A 343 1.53 1.42 3.63
C TYR A 343 2.20 0.03 3.67
N GLY A 344 1.42 -1.04 3.75
CA GLY A 344 1.88 -2.41 3.56
C GLY A 344 1.55 -2.96 2.17
N ALA A 345 1.71 -4.27 1.99
CA ALA A 345 1.37 -4.97 0.77
C ALA A 345 -0.07 -5.54 0.84
N SER A 346 -0.78 -5.56 -0.29
CA SER A 346 -2.06 -6.29 -0.41
C SER A 346 -2.13 -7.08 -1.72
N PHE A 347 -2.81 -8.22 -1.67
CA PHE A 347 -2.94 -9.17 -2.77
C PHE A 347 -4.37 -9.71 -2.84
N THR A 348 -4.91 -9.86 -4.05
CA THR A 348 -6.19 -10.56 -4.25
C THR A 348 -5.91 -12.04 -4.47
N THR A 349 -6.47 -12.89 -3.63
CA THR A 349 -6.33 -14.35 -3.72
C THR A 349 -7.71 -15.01 -3.87
N PRO A 350 -7.80 -16.28 -4.30
CA PRO A 350 -9.07 -17.00 -4.30
C PRO A 350 -9.74 -17.12 -2.91
N LYS A 351 -8.96 -17.05 -1.82
CA LYS A 351 -9.48 -17.11 -0.44
C LYS A 351 -9.92 -15.74 0.10
N GLY A 352 -9.50 -14.64 -0.51
CA GLY A 352 -9.76 -13.26 -0.05
C GLY A 352 -8.57 -12.32 -0.26
N MET A 353 -8.62 -11.17 0.41
CA MET A 353 -7.54 -10.19 0.36
C MET A 353 -6.46 -10.53 1.39
N LEU A 354 -5.26 -10.87 0.94
CA LEU A 354 -4.11 -11.05 1.81
C LEU A 354 -3.41 -9.71 2.02
N ILE A 355 -3.17 -9.31 3.26
CA ILE A 355 -2.41 -8.10 3.60
C ILE A 355 -1.14 -8.50 4.36
N ALA A 356 -0.02 -7.81 4.09
CA ALA A 356 1.26 -8.11 4.72
C ALA A 356 2.00 -6.83 5.13
N GLY A 357 2.44 -6.79 6.39
CA GLY A 357 3.20 -5.70 6.98
C GLY A 357 2.41 -4.39 7.15
N GLY A 358 3.06 -3.27 6.87
CA GLY A 358 2.54 -1.92 7.06
C GLY A 358 3.15 -1.18 8.25
N GLU A 359 2.92 0.13 8.29
CA GLU A 359 3.26 1.03 9.38
C GLU A 359 2.14 1.05 10.42
N MET A 360 2.51 0.84 11.68
CA MET A 360 1.61 0.87 12.83
C MET A 360 1.57 2.27 13.47
N ALA A 361 0.67 2.46 14.44
CA ALA A 361 0.49 3.74 15.12
C ALA A 361 1.77 4.28 15.79
N ASP A 362 2.61 3.38 16.31
CA ASP A 362 3.90 3.70 16.93
C ASP A 362 5.05 3.93 15.93
N ARG A 363 4.74 3.94 14.62
CA ARG A 363 5.67 4.05 13.48
C ARG A 363 6.50 2.80 13.19
N SER A 364 6.34 1.72 13.95
CA SER A 364 7.01 0.46 13.65
C SER A 364 6.51 -0.14 12.33
N ALA A 365 7.33 -1.00 11.73
CA ALA A 365 6.93 -1.79 10.58
C ALA A 365 6.48 -3.18 11.07
N SER A 366 5.25 -3.57 10.73
CA SER A 366 4.69 -4.85 11.12
C SER A 366 5.24 -5.99 10.28
N LYS A 367 5.35 -7.17 10.90
CA LYS A 367 5.62 -8.44 10.21
C LYS A 367 4.35 -9.20 9.87
N LYS A 368 3.22 -8.79 10.44
CA LYS A 368 1.98 -9.57 10.42
C LYS A 368 1.42 -9.72 9.03
N VAL A 369 0.86 -10.89 8.77
CA VAL A 369 0.12 -11.22 7.56
C VAL A 369 -1.29 -11.59 7.97
N TYR A 370 -2.29 -11.02 7.29
CA TYR A 370 -3.69 -11.37 7.56
C TYR A 370 -4.41 -11.70 6.26
N LEU A 371 -5.27 -12.72 6.28
CA LEU A 371 -6.26 -12.93 5.24
C LEU A 371 -7.59 -12.32 5.68
N LEU A 372 -8.13 -11.44 4.82
CA LEU A 372 -9.42 -10.80 4.97
C LEU A 372 -10.42 -11.40 3.98
N SER A 373 -11.47 -12.03 4.50
CA SER A 373 -12.48 -12.73 3.71
C SER A 373 -13.89 -12.21 4.00
N TRP A 374 -14.59 -11.73 2.98
CA TRP A 374 -15.97 -11.26 3.13
C TRP A 374 -16.96 -12.43 3.19
N ASN A 375 -17.70 -12.57 4.29
CA ASN A 375 -18.65 -13.67 4.47
C ASN A 375 -20.11 -13.32 4.13
N GLY A 376 -20.35 -12.12 3.58
CA GLY A 376 -21.69 -11.60 3.29
C GLY A 376 -22.25 -10.66 4.36
N LYS A 377 -21.64 -10.61 5.56
CA LYS A 377 -22.05 -9.76 6.67
C LYS A 377 -20.88 -8.99 7.31
N SER A 378 -19.75 -9.64 7.48
CA SER A 378 -18.51 -9.09 8.05
C SER A 378 -17.29 -9.59 7.26
N VAL A 379 -16.13 -9.03 7.58
CA VAL A 379 -14.84 -9.51 7.10
C VAL A 379 -14.24 -10.40 8.18
N ASP A 380 -14.11 -11.69 7.88
CA ASP A 380 -13.36 -12.63 8.69
C ASP A 380 -11.87 -12.33 8.53
N ILE A 381 -11.14 -12.26 9.65
CA ILE A 381 -9.71 -11.93 9.69
C ILE A 381 -8.98 -13.13 10.27
N GLN A 382 -8.07 -13.70 9.49
CA GLN A 382 -7.22 -14.81 9.90
C GLN A 382 -5.77 -14.30 9.95
N ASP A 383 -5.13 -14.39 11.13
CA ASP A 383 -3.69 -14.18 11.34
C ASP A 383 -2.92 -15.39 10.81
#